data_AF-A0A0W1DNT6-F1
#
_entry.id   AF-A0A0W1DNT6-F1
#
_cell.length_a   1.000
_cell.length_b   1.000
_cell.length_c   1.000
_cell.angle_alpha   90.00
_cell.angle_beta   90.00
_cell.angle_gamma   90.00
#
_symmetry.space_group_name_H-M   'P 1'
#
loop_
_entity.id
_entity.type
_entity.pdbx_description
1 polymer ?
#
loop_
_entity_poly.entity_id
_entity_poly.type
_entity_poly.pdbx_seq_one_letter_code
_entity_poly.pdbx_strand_id
1 'polypeptide(L)'
;MQDADDRPKAASYEVGYGKPPLHTRFQKGKSGNPKGKVKGSENVSTVYREVYNEKITLKTPKGPKKVSVLRALVMKQRAIALQGSLAAIDKALLRYERAVPDLPDSLTPDTATDFTETDFQMLAELRAQIQAELGEES
;
A
#
# COMPACT_ATOMS: atom_id res chain seq x y z
N MET A 1 65.41 48.45 0.29
CA MET A 1 64.02 48.02 0.04
C MET A 1 64.02 46.51 0.08
N GLN A 2 63.54 45.92 1.19
CA GLN A 2 63.31 44.47 1.30
C GLN A 2 61.81 44.33 1.55
N ASP A 3 61.08 43.90 0.53
CA ASP A 3 59.66 43.61 0.61
C ASP A 3 59.49 42.30 1.38
N ALA A 4 58.96 42.39 2.59
CA ALA A 4 58.65 41.25 3.44
C ALA A 4 57.41 40.53 2.89
N ASP A 5 57.60 39.26 2.53
CA ASP A 5 56.58 38.33 2.05
C ASP A 5 55.64 37.93 3.23
N ASP A 6 54.61 38.73 3.46
CA ASP A 6 53.60 38.56 4.50
C ASP A 6 52.45 37.63 4.03
N ARG A 7 52.77 36.34 3.86
CA ARG A 7 51.75 35.30 3.61
C ARG A 7 51.36 34.63 4.92
N PRO A 8 50.08 34.62 5.33
CA PRO A 8 49.69 34.06 6.61
C PRO A 8 49.91 32.55 6.60
N LYS A 9 50.76 32.05 7.51
CA LYS A 9 50.97 30.63 7.77
C LYS A 9 49.63 29.97 8.11
N ALA A 10 49.15 29.08 7.25
CA ALA A 10 47.98 28.27 7.49
C ALA A 10 48.15 27.51 8.82
N ALA A 11 47.33 27.82 9.82
CA ALA A 11 47.33 27.14 11.11
C ALA A 11 47.10 25.64 10.88
N SER A 12 48.02 24.81 11.38
CA SER A 12 47.97 23.36 11.27
C SER A 12 46.72 22.83 11.99
N TYR A 13 45.77 22.29 11.22
CA TYR A 13 44.55 21.70 11.76
C TYR A 13 44.84 20.38 12.48
N GLU A 14 44.76 20.38 13.81
CA GLU A 14 44.95 19.18 14.64
C GLU A 14 43.71 18.27 14.59
N VAL A 15 43.93 17.01 14.21
CA VAL A 15 42.90 15.96 14.10
C VAL A 15 42.69 15.31 15.47
N GLY A 16 41.44 15.10 15.88
CA GLY A 16 41.07 14.52 17.17
C GLY A 16 39.62 14.06 17.23
N TYR A 17 39.11 13.68 18.41
CA TYR A 17 37.72 13.23 18.56
C TYR A 17 36.73 14.32 18.12
N GLY A 18 35.84 13.99 17.16
CA GLY A 18 34.90 14.94 16.57
C GLY A 18 35.51 15.97 15.59
N LYS A 19 36.82 15.89 15.30
CA LYS A 19 37.55 16.78 14.36
C LYS A 19 38.11 15.98 13.18
N PRO A 20 37.28 15.64 12.18
CA PRO A 20 37.74 14.85 11.03
C PRO A 20 38.76 15.62 10.16
N PRO A 21 39.74 14.93 9.55
CA PRO A 21 40.76 15.58 8.71
C PRO A 21 40.19 16.45 7.59
N LEU A 22 40.78 17.63 7.35
CA LEU A 22 40.27 18.57 6.35
C LEU A 22 40.23 18.00 4.92
N HIS A 23 41.19 17.15 4.55
CA HIS A 23 41.32 16.61 3.20
C HIS A 23 40.29 15.51 2.86
N THR A 24 39.62 14.91 3.86
CA THR A 24 38.60 13.86 3.65
C THR A 24 37.17 14.33 3.90
N ARG A 25 36.97 15.54 4.44
CA ARG A 25 35.64 16.09 4.70
C ARG A 25 34.90 16.39 3.41
N PHE A 26 33.61 16.07 3.38
CA PHE A 26 32.73 16.52 2.30
C PHE A 26 32.59 18.06 2.33
N GLN A 27 32.59 18.67 1.14
CA GLN A 27 32.37 20.10 1.00
C GLN A 27 30.91 20.45 1.30
N LYS A 28 30.67 21.53 2.05
CA LYS A 28 29.32 22.02 2.34
C LYS A 28 28.58 22.29 1.02
N GLY A 29 27.41 21.68 0.84
CA GLY A 29 26.59 21.81 -0.36
C GLY A 29 26.89 20.80 -1.48
N LYS A 30 27.94 19.98 -1.36
CA LYS A 30 28.24 18.91 -2.31
C LYS A 30 27.99 17.55 -1.65
N SER A 31 27.07 16.77 -2.20
CA SER A 31 26.88 15.39 -1.78
C SER A 31 28.16 14.59 -2.03
N GLY A 32 28.54 13.75 -1.06
CA GLY A 32 29.66 12.81 -1.22
C GLY A 32 29.44 11.77 -2.32
N ASN A 33 28.18 11.58 -2.74
CA ASN A 33 27.81 10.76 -3.88
C ASN A 33 27.07 11.60 -4.94
N PRO A 34 27.78 12.30 -5.85
CA PRO A 34 27.17 13.09 -6.91
C PRO A 34 26.45 12.24 -7.97
N LYS A 35 26.76 10.94 -8.06
CA LYS A 35 26.01 9.96 -8.89
C LYS A 35 24.83 9.32 -8.15
N GLY A 36 24.64 9.65 -6.87
CA GLY A 36 23.46 9.23 -6.11
C GLY A 36 22.19 9.88 -6.67
N LYS A 37 21.03 9.42 -6.21
CA LYS A 37 19.74 9.95 -6.67
C LYS A 37 19.68 11.47 -6.43
N VAL A 38 19.63 12.24 -7.51
CA VAL A 38 19.47 13.69 -7.46
C VAL A 38 18.12 14.00 -6.82
N LYS A 39 18.11 14.90 -5.84
CA LYS A 39 16.88 15.35 -5.18
C LYS A 39 15.98 15.99 -6.24
N GLY A 40 14.81 15.40 -6.50
CA GLY A 40 13.86 15.89 -7.49
C GLY A 40 13.93 15.20 -8.86
N SER A 41 14.72 14.13 -9.05
CA SER A 41 14.65 13.34 -10.28
C SER A 41 13.27 12.67 -10.37
N GLU A 42 12.45 13.07 -11.35
CA GLU A 42 11.21 12.40 -11.70
C GLU A 42 11.52 10.95 -12.04
N ASN A 43 10.93 10.03 -11.28
CA ASN A 43 10.94 8.63 -11.65
C ASN A 43 9.56 8.29 -12.23
N VAL A 44 9.49 7.21 -13.00
CA VAL A 44 8.26 6.76 -13.64
C VAL A 44 7.11 6.65 -12.63
N SER A 45 7.34 6.12 -11.43
CA SER A 45 6.29 6.01 -10.40
C SER A 45 5.77 7.36 -9.89
N THR A 46 6.61 8.40 -9.86
CA THR A 46 6.22 9.77 -9.52
C THR A 46 5.28 10.32 -10.59
N VAL A 47 5.63 10.16 -11.87
CA VAL A 47 4.79 10.61 -12.99
C VAL A 47 3.44 9.90 -12.97
N TYR A 48 3.42 8.57 -12.80
CA TYR A 48 2.17 7.82 -12.66
C TYR A 48 1.32 8.35 -11.50
N ARG A 49 1.92 8.59 -10.33
CA ARG A 49 1.19 9.11 -9.18
C ARG A 49 0.59 10.48 -9.47
N GLU A 50 1.32 11.36 -10.12
CA GLU A 50 0.85 12.71 -10.43
C GLU A 50 -0.30 12.69 -11.44
N VAL A 51 -0.11 12.01 -12.58
CA VAL A 51 -1.12 11.89 -13.65
C VAL A 51 -2.42 11.27 -13.12
N TYR A 52 -2.33 10.21 -12.32
CA TYR A 52 -3.53 9.54 -11.82
C TYR A 52 -4.25 10.32 -10.71
N ASN A 53 -3.56 11.23 -10.01
CA ASN A 53 -4.14 12.11 -8.99
C ASN A 53 -4.62 13.46 -9.54
N GLU A 54 -4.24 13.81 -10.77
CA GLU A 54 -4.71 15.01 -11.45
C GLU A 54 -6.25 15.05 -11.53
N LYS A 55 -6.83 16.23 -11.32
CA LYS A 55 -8.28 16.43 -11.32
C LYS A 55 -8.79 16.73 -12.73
N ILE A 56 -9.67 15.87 -13.22
CA ILE A 56 -10.40 16.06 -14.47
C ILE A 56 -11.89 16.36 -14.22
N THR A 57 -12.53 17.04 -15.16
CA THR A 57 -13.97 17.33 -15.11
C THR A 57 -14.75 16.22 -15.79
N LEU A 58 -15.58 15.50 -15.02
CA LEU A 58 -16.47 14.46 -15.52
C LEU A 58 -17.91 14.95 -15.51
N LYS A 59 -18.64 14.73 -16.61
CA LYS A 59 -20.08 14.97 -16.67
C LYS A 59 -20.79 13.81 -15.97
N THR A 60 -21.48 14.09 -14.86
CA THR A 60 -22.31 13.11 -14.16
C THR A 60 -23.79 13.47 -14.31
N PRO A 61 -24.73 12.53 -14.05
CA PRO A 61 -26.17 12.84 -14.07
C PRO A 61 -26.57 13.99 -13.14
N LYS A 62 -25.82 14.22 -12.05
CA LYS A 62 -26.04 15.32 -11.10
C LYS A 62 -25.28 16.61 -11.44
N GLY A 63 -24.66 16.68 -12.63
CA GLY A 63 -23.87 17.83 -13.09
C GLY A 63 -22.37 17.54 -13.25
N PRO A 64 -21.58 18.53 -13.70
CA PRO A 64 -20.13 18.40 -13.85
C PRO A 64 -19.44 18.32 -12.47
N LYS A 65 -18.57 17.32 -12.29
CA LYS A 65 -17.80 17.13 -11.05
C LYS A 65 -16.32 16.98 -11.35
N LYS A 66 -15.47 17.67 -10.59
CA LYS A 66 -14.00 17.49 -10.63
C LYS A 66 -13.62 16.27 -9.80
N VAL A 67 -13.02 15.27 -10.42
CA VAL A 67 -12.56 14.02 -9.78
C VAL A 67 -11.17 13.66 -10.31
N SER A 68 -10.39 12.90 -9.54
CA SER A 68 -9.09 12.43 -10.04
C SER A 68 -9.24 11.45 -11.21
N VAL A 69 -8.23 11.36 -12.07
CA VAL A 69 -8.18 10.39 -13.17
C VAL A 69 -8.39 8.96 -12.66
N LEU A 70 -7.74 8.58 -11.55
CA LEU A 70 -7.92 7.25 -10.96
C LEU A 70 -9.38 6.99 -10.58
N ARG A 71 -10.04 7.95 -9.92
CA ARG A 71 -11.45 7.83 -9.55
C ARG A 71 -12.36 7.76 -10.76
N ALA A 72 -12.05 8.53 -11.81
CA ALA A 72 -12.77 8.50 -13.08
C ALA A 72 -12.71 7.12 -13.74
N LEU A 73 -11.54 6.50 -13.76
CA LEU A 73 -11.34 5.15 -14.31
C LEU A 73 -12.15 4.11 -13.53
N VAL A 74 -12.14 4.17 -12.20
CA VAL A 74 -12.95 3.27 -11.35
C VAL A 74 -14.45 3.47 -11.61
N MET A 75 -14.91 4.71 -11.75
CA MET A 75 -16.31 5.00 -12.11
C MET A 75 -16.69 4.42 -13.47
N LYS A 76 -15.81 4.54 -14.48
CA LYS A 76 -16.04 3.98 -15.82
C LYS A 76 -16.02 2.45 -15.81
N GLN A 77 -15.07 1.83 -15.10
CA GLN A 77 -15.04 0.37 -14.93
C GLN A 77 -16.34 -0.13 -14.29
N ARG A 78 -16.81 0.53 -13.23
CA ARG A 78 -18.08 0.22 -12.58
C ARG A 78 -19.24 0.31 -13.57
N ALA A 79 -19.30 1.37 -14.39
CA ALA A 79 -20.37 1.51 -15.38
C ALA A 79 -20.37 0.37 -16.41
N ILE A 80 -19.20 -0.05 -16.89
CA ILE A 80 -19.07 -1.17 -17.85
C ILE A 80 -19.44 -2.51 -17.19
N ALA A 81 -19.04 -2.73 -15.94
CA ALA A 81 -19.42 -3.91 -15.18
C ALA A 81 -20.95 -3.99 -15.00
N LEU A 82 -21.59 -2.87 -14.64
CA LEU A 82 -23.05 -2.79 -14.51
C LEU A 82 -23.80 -2.92 -15.84
N GLN A 83 -23.13 -2.68 -16.97
CA GLN A 83 -23.69 -2.96 -18.30
C GLN A 83 -23.66 -4.47 -18.67
N GLY A 84 -23.06 -5.33 -17.84
CA GLY A 84 -23.10 -6.78 -18.00
C GLY A 84 -21.82 -7.44 -18.54
N SER A 85 -20.70 -6.71 -18.58
CA SER A 85 -19.42 -7.33 -18.97
C SER A 85 -18.85 -8.18 -17.83
N LEU A 86 -18.94 -9.51 -17.94
CA LEU A 86 -18.42 -10.47 -16.94
C LEU A 86 -16.96 -10.21 -16.57
N ALA A 87 -16.09 -10.02 -17.57
CA ALA A 87 -14.68 -9.72 -17.32
C ALA A 87 -14.45 -8.39 -16.57
N ALA A 88 -15.33 -7.40 -16.75
CA ALA A 88 -15.26 -6.14 -16.00
C ALA A 88 -15.76 -6.29 -14.57
N ILE A 89 -16.77 -7.15 -14.35
CA ILE A 89 -17.29 -7.53 -13.04
C ILE A 89 -16.19 -8.24 -12.25
N ASP A 90 -15.61 -9.31 -12.80
CA ASP A 90 -14.55 -10.08 -12.12
C ASP A 90 -13.37 -9.20 -11.73
N LYS A 91 -12.90 -8.36 -12.66
CA LYS A 91 -11.81 -7.40 -12.39
C LYS A 91 -12.21 -6.30 -11.40
N ALA A 92 -13.48 -5.97 -11.26
CA ALA A 92 -13.94 -4.98 -10.29
C ALA A 92 -13.95 -5.59 -8.89
N LEU A 93 -14.48 -6.80 -8.75
CA LEU A 93 -14.52 -7.55 -7.48
C LEU A 93 -13.10 -7.83 -6.97
N LEU A 94 -12.22 -8.37 -7.82
CA LEU A 94 -10.83 -8.66 -7.46
C LEU A 94 -10.05 -7.42 -6.96
N ARG A 95 -10.32 -6.26 -7.57
CA ARG A 95 -9.69 -4.99 -7.16
C ARG A 95 -10.30 -4.46 -5.86
N TYR A 96 -11.58 -4.67 -5.65
CA TYR A 96 -12.29 -4.25 -4.44
C TYR A 96 -11.77 -5.02 -3.22
N GLU A 97 -11.71 -6.35 -3.30
CA GLU A 97 -11.15 -7.22 -2.24
C GLU A 97 -9.73 -6.81 -1.83
N ARG A 98 -8.86 -6.54 -2.81
CA ARG A 98 -7.48 -6.10 -2.55
C ARG A 98 -7.38 -4.69 -1.95
N ALA A 99 -8.33 -3.81 -2.26
CA ALA A 99 -8.29 -2.40 -1.87
C ALA A 99 -9.01 -2.13 -0.55
N VAL A 100 -9.97 -2.99 -0.18
CA VAL A 100 -10.77 -2.90 1.05
C VAL A 100 -10.63 -4.24 1.80
N PRO A 101 -9.52 -4.43 2.53
CA PRO A 101 -9.30 -5.64 3.33
C PRO A 101 -10.20 -5.73 4.57
N ASP A 102 -10.79 -4.61 5.01
CA ASP A 102 -11.62 -4.52 6.22
C ASP A 102 -13.12 -4.69 5.92
N LEU A 103 -13.51 -5.66 5.09
CA LEU A 103 -14.88 -6.12 5.21
C LEU A 103 -14.99 -6.84 6.56
N PRO A 104 -15.85 -6.42 7.50
CA PRO A 104 -16.35 -7.39 8.46
C PRO A 104 -17.00 -8.46 7.60
N ASP A 105 -16.41 -9.64 7.54
CA ASP A 105 -17.06 -10.79 6.96
C ASP A 105 -18.32 -11.07 7.78
N SER A 106 -19.41 -10.38 7.49
CA SER A 106 -20.70 -10.69 8.11
C SER A 106 -21.37 -11.91 7.45
N LEU A 107 -20.65 -12.62 6.57
CA LEU A 107 -21.04 -13.90 5.98
C LEU A 107 -19.84 -14.82 5.67
N THR A 108 -18.67 -14.65 6.31
CA THR A 108 -17.90 -15.88 6.56
C THR A 108 -18.66 -16.60 7.68
N PRO A 109 -19.08 -17.84 7.50
CA PRO A 109 -19.24 -18.73 8.64
C PRO A 109 -17.83 -18.85 9.23
N ASP A 110 -17.53 -17.96 10.16
CA ASP A 110 -16.34 -17.97 10.98
C ASP A 110 -16.47 -19.14 11.96
N THR A 111 -16.45 -20.37 11.44
CA THR A 111 -16.35 -21.64 12.18
C THR A 111 -16.03 -22.78 11.19
N ALA A 112 -14.92 -22.70 10.45
CA ALA A 112 -14.39 -23.87 9.75
C ALA A 112 -13.43 -24.69 10.63
N THR A 113 -13.11 -24.22 11.84
CA THR A 113 -12.26 -24.95 12.79
C THR A 113 -12.69 -24.56 14.21
N ASP A 114 -13.60 -25.33 14.78
CA ASP A 114 -13.60 -25.76 16.19
C ASP A 114 -14.92 -26.50 16.44
N PHE A 115 -15.08 -27.66 15.80
CA PHE A 115 -16.00 -28.66 16.35
C PHE A 115 -15.34 -29.12 17.66
N THR A 116 -15.88 -28.64 18.77
CA THR A 116 -15.42 -29.02 20.09
C THR A 116 -15.86 -30.45 20.38
N GLU A 117 -15.23 -31.08 21.36
CA GLU A 117 -15.60 -32.43 21.80
C GLU A 117 -17.08 -32.53 22.22
N THR A 118 -17.63 -31.41 22.70
CA THR A 118 -19.05 -31.23 23.02
C THR A 118 -19.97 -31.38 21.81
N ASP A 119 -19.55 -30.88 20.64
CA ASP A 119 -20.34 -30.95 19.41
C ASP A 119 -20.42 -32.39 18.90
N PHE A 120 -19.32 -33.14 19.02
CA PHE A 120 -19.30 -34.57 18.71
C PHE A 120 -20.17 -35.38 19.69
N GLN A 121 -20.21 -35.00 20.97
CA GLN A 121 -21.10 -35.64 21.96
C GLN A 121 -22.59 -35.37 21.66
N MET A 122 -22.95 -34.13 21.32
CA MET A 122 -24.33 -33.81 20.91
C MET A 122 -24.77 -34.60 19.68
N LEU A 123 -23.90 -34.74 18.67
CA LEU A 123 -24.21 -35.52 17.48
C LEU A 123 -24.34 -37.03 17.77
N ALA A 124 -23.54 -37.55 18.71
CA ALA A 124 -23.62 -38.95 19.13
C ALA A 124 -24.93 -39.24 19.89
N GLU A 125 -25.37 -38.31 20.75
CA GLU A 125 -26.63 -38.42 21.47
C GLU A 125 -27.83 -38.34 20.52
N LEU A 126 -27.83 -37.40 19.58
CA LEU A 126 -28.85 -37.29 18.54
C LEU A 126 -28.95 -38.57 17.70
N ARG A 127 -27.79 -39.16 17.34
CA ARG A 127 -27.75 -40.43 16.60
C ARG A 127 -28.37 -41.58 17.40
N ALA A 128 -28.09 -41.67 18.69
CA ALA A 128 -28.65 -42.71 19.55
C ALA A 128 -30.17 -42.58 19.68
N GLN A 129 -30.68 -41.35 19.77
CA GLN A 129 -32.11 -41.08 19.85
C GLN A 129 -32.85 -41.45 18.55
N ILE A 130 -32.30 -41.08 17.39
CA ILE A 130 -32.86 -41.47 16.08
C ILE A 130 -32.85 -43.00 15.92
N GLN A 131 -31.81 -43.69 16.39
CA GLN A 131 -31.75 -45.15 16.33
C GLN A 131 -32.72 -45.84 17.28
N ALA A 132 -33.03 -45.24 18.44
CA ALA A 132 -34.05 -45.75 19.35
C ALA A 132 -35.45 -45.58 18.74
N GLU A 133 -35.76 -44.43 18.15
CA GLU A 133 -37.04 -44.19 17.46
C GLU A 133 -37.23 -45.10 16.25
N LEU A 134 -36.19 -45.34 15.44
CA LEU A 134 -36.25 -46.31 14.34
C LEU A 134 -36.25 -47.79 14.80
N GLY A 135 -35.81 -48.07 16.02
CA GLY A 135 -35.82 -49.40 16.63
C GLY A 135 -37.14 -49.76 17.30
N GLU A 136 -37.97 -48.78 17.63
CA GLU A 136 -39.32 -48.98 18.20
C GLU A 136 -40.41 -49.17 17.14
N GLU A 137 -40.10 -48.99 15.85
CA GLU A 137 -41.03 -49.20 14.71
C GLU A 137 -40.87 -50.57 14.00
N SER A 138 -40.28 -51.59 14.64
CA SER A 138 -40.30 -53.01 14.18
C SER A 138 -40.76 -53.97 15.26
#